data_AF-A0A811KDQ2-F1
#
_entry.id   AF-A0A811KDQ2-F1
#
_cell.length_a   1.000
_cell.length_b   1.000
_cell.length_c   1.000
_cell.angle_alpha   90.00
_cell.angle_beta   90.00
_cell.angle_gamma   90.00
#
_symmetry.space_group_name_H-M   'P 1'
#
loop_
_entity.id
_entity.type
_entity.pdbx_description
1 polymer ?
#
loop_
_entity_poly.entity_id
_entity_poly.type
_entity_poly.pdbx_seq_one_letter_code
_entity_poly.pdbx_strand_id
1 'polypeptide(L)'
;MFFVFLCSEGASPDRAAHQVPQEPPRTVAKKACSDQSECHRFGRCIIVDNNDPTFYCACADGYRGDGFESCVQVDNECDPRNDYSCNANAQCRLVHNNEAHAYLCECNPGYIKHGEHCVPEHTPVIPQQPLDFEEPPAAPTATQCSQCHSQSYCHRNPDGVNYVCVCNAGYIGDGKRCDKARTCVEDRNLCGPNAQCVPDARGQYVCGCNYGYHGNGYVCNPVNEDEPGSLLIARGMSILERESGEHSVGRQLVVVPHQVVVDIEFDCVTQRIFWSDIGGATIKSAWVNGTDVQTVFKADLKSPEGVAIDWTARNIYYADSMKDEIGIITLDGKYQKTLITEGLVNPRALAIDLERRHLYYSDWYRQRPHIGRLNLDGTDHRPDFIRDDISLPNGLTVLSKRRELCFVDAGKQILACTNLEGQNRRVVYAPLEYPFGLTHDNEETFYWTDWKDHQIHSIDVYGNNKRSFIPSAAGKGKLYGIHNLNVHCQGKANECTNLQNKENCHICIPTQHGATCACPDNPQLIGVNLDEGPKSVQITTAHNSMSPSSESRRSSRTVAPRIHPTPSTISRNVIPTLKLAVLSELNKQITNNAP
;
A
#
# COMPACT_ATOMS: atom_id res chain seq x y z
N MET A 1 -8.15 -50.10 -30.31
CA MET A 1 -8.19 -50.76 -31.64
C MET A 1 -8.19 -49.67 -32.72
N PHE A 2 -7.99 -50.01 -34.00
CA PHE A 2 -7.68 -49.04 -35.07
C PHE A 2 -8.90 -48.27 -35.64
N PHE A 3 -8.60 -47.31 -36.53
CA PHE A 3 -9.51 -46.50 -37.40
C PHE A 3 -10.24 -45.35 -36.69
N VAL A 4 -10.18 -44.07 -37.11
CA VAL A 4 -9.62 -43.38 -38.32
C VAL A 4 -10.37 -43.65 -39.64
N PHE A 5 -11.27 -42.73 -40.06
CA PHE A 5 -11.01 -41.83 -41.21
C PHE A 5 -12.16 -40.86 -41.61
N LEU A 6 -11.76 -39.64 -42.00
CA LEU A 6 -12.28 -38.73 -43.06
C LEU A 6 -13.71 -38.17 -43.06
N CYS A 7 -13.80 -37.02 -43.76
CA CYS A 7 -15.01 -36.24 -44.07
C CYS A 7 -15.70 -36.71 -45.36
N SER A 8 -16.90 -36.20 -45.62
CA SER A 8 -17.54 -36.17 -46.95
C SER A 8 -17.97 -34.74 -47.29
N GLU A 9 -18.24 -34.48 -48.57
CA GLU A 9 -18.32 -33.14 -49.16
C GLU A 9 -19.77 -32.58 -49.25
N GLY A 10 -19.86 -31.25 -49.28
CA GLY A 10 -20.58 -30.49 -50.32
C GLY A 10 -22.11 -30.48 -50.35
N ALA A 11 -22.68 -29.29 -50.12
CA ALA A 11 -23.75 -28.72 -50.95
C ALA A 11 -23.93 -27.21 -50.70
N SER A 12 -24.24 -26.46 -51.76
CA SER A 12 -24.82 -25.12 -51.70
C SER A 12 -25.83 -24.99 -52.84
N PRO A 13 -26.95 -24.27 -52.64
CA PRO A 13 -27.48 -23.48 -53.74
C PRO A 13 -28.00 -22.08 -53.34
N ASP A 14 -27.72 -21.14 -54.23
CA ASP A 14 -28.51 -19.99 -54.69
C ASP A 14 -29.39 -19.14 -53.74
N ARG A 15 -28.92 -17.90 -53.55
CA ARG A 15 -29.61 -16.64 -53.90
C ARG A 15 -31.15 -16.61 -53.95
N ALA A 16 -31.72 -15.76 -53.10
CA ALA A 16 -32.76 -14.80 -53.51
C ALA A 16 -32.40 -13.41 -52.93
N ALA A 17 -32.67 -12.33 -53.66
CA ALA A 17 -32.33 -10.97 -53.24
C ALA A 17 -33.59 -10.10 -53.15
N HIS A 18 -33.72 -9.35 -52.05
CA HIS A 18 -34.66 -8.24 -51.93
C HIS A 18 -33.91 -6.97 -51.58
N GLN A 19 -34.14 -5.92 -52.37
CA GLN A 19 -33.63 -4.57 -52.11
C GLN A 19 -34.54 -3.88 -51.09
N VAL A 20 -33.95 -3.11 -50.18
CA VAL A 20 -34.66 -2.20 -49.26
C VAL A 20 -34.18 -0.76 -49.55
N PRO A 21 -35.06 0.26 -49.62
CA PRO A 21 -34.66 1.62 -49.96
C PRO A 21 -33.85 2.31 -48.85
N GLN A 22 -33.06 3.32 -49.21
CA GLN A 22 -32.49 4.27 -48.26
C GLN A 22 -33.39 5.51 -48.13
N GLU A 23 -33.73 5.90 -46.89
CA GLU A 23 -34.17 7.27 -46.55
C GLU A 23 -33.04 8.04 -45.84
N PRO A 24 -32.98 9.37 -45.95
CA PRO A 24 -32.00 10.20 -45.26
C PRO A 24 -32.31 10.33 -43.75
N PRO A 25 -31.30 10.65 -42.90
CA PRO A 25 -31.48 10.74 -41.46
C PRO A 25 -32.39 11.90 -41.06
N ARG A 26 -33.52 11.59 -40.41
CA ARG A 26 -34.38 12.60 -39.76
C ARG A 26 -33.75 13.02 -38.44
N THR A 27 -33.64 14.32 -38.20
CA THR A 27 -33.43 14.88 -36.86
C THR A 27 -34.66 14.62 -36.01
N VAL A 28 -34.56 13.71 -35.04
CA VAL A 28 -35.68 13.33 -34.16
C VAL A 28 -35.98 14.47 -33.19
N ALA A 29 -37.19 15.03 -33.29
CA ALA A 29 -37.67 16.05 -32.37
C ALA A 29 -38.07 15.41 -31.03
N LYS A 30 -37.44 15.84 -29.93
CA LYS A 30 -37.81 15.40 -28.57
C LYS A 30 -39.15 16.00 -28.19
N LYS A 31 -40.07 15.17 -27.68
CA LYS A 31 -41.38 15.64 -27.18
C LYS A 31 -41.28 16.04 -25.70
N ALA A 32 -41.85 17.19 -25.36
CA ALA A 32 -42.00 17.62 -23.97
C ALA A 32 -43.03 16.75 -23.21
N CYS A 33 -42.86 16.64 -21.89
CA CYS A 33 -43.74 15.89 -20.98
C CYS A 33 -43.99 16.65 -19.68
N SER A 34 -45.08 16.30 -18.99
CA SER A 34 -45.46 16.83 -17.67
C SER A 34 -45.42 15.75 -16.57
N ASP A 35 -45.57 14.49 -16.96
CA ASP A 35 -45.55 13.31 -16.09
C ASP A 35 -44.95 12.09 -16.82
N GLN A 36 -44.48 11.12 -16.04
CA GLN A 36 -43.92 9.85 -16.53
C GLN A 36 -44.91 9.03 -17.39
N SER A 37 -46.23 9.14 -17.15
CA SER A 37 -47.25 8.44 -17.95
C SER A 37 -47.46 9.02 -19.35
N GLU A 38 -46.89 10.20 -19.65
CA GLU A 38 -46.96 10.81 -20.98
C GLU A 38 -45.87 10.29 -21.95
N CYS A 39 -44.92 9.47 -21.47
CA CYS A 39 -43.83 8.89 -22.27
C CYS A 39 -44.09 7.43 -22.67
N HIS A 40 -43.24 6.86 -23.53
CA HIS A 40 -43.31 5.44 -23.89
C HIS A 40 -43.18 4.54 -22.64
N ARG A 41 -43.68 3.30 -22.69
CA ARG A 41 -43.55 2.33 -21.57
C ARG A 41 -42.09 2.11 -21.12
N PHE A 42 -41.15 2.26 -22.05
CA PHE A 42 -39.70 2.19 -21.81
C PHE A 42 -39.01 3.54 -22.02
N GLY A 43 -39.75 4.64 -21.83
CA GLY A 43 -39.25 6.00 -21.76
C GLY A 43 -39.21 6.53 -20.33
N ARG A 44 -38.56 7.66 -20.12
CA ARG A 44 -38.56 8.45 -18.89
C ARG A 44 -38.73 9.93 -19.22
N CYS A 45 -39.50 10.64 -18.41
CA CYS A 45 -39.62 12.09 -18.47
C CYS A 45 -38.42 12.72 -17.72
N ILE A 46 -37.51 13.39 -18.45
CA ILE A 46 -36.23 13.90 -17.92
C ILE A 46 -36.01 15.38 -18.22
N ILE A 47 -35.27 16.08 -17.36
CA ILE A 47 -34.76 17.43 -17.62
C ILE A 47 -33.47 17.31 -18.45
N VAL A 48 -33.30 18.15 -19.47
CA VAL A 48 -32.15 18.11 -20.39
C VAL A 48 -31.15 19.25 -20.15
N ASP A 49 -31.59 20.39 -19.60
CA ASP A 49 -30.75 21.49 -19.13
C ASP A 49 -31.25 21.94 -17.74
N ASN A 50 -30.35 22.07 -16.76
CA ASN A 50 -30.71 22.48 -15.40
C ASN A 50 -31.04 23.98 -15.28
N ASN A 51 -30.81 24.78 -16.33
CA ASN A 51 -31.05 26.23 -16.33
C ASN A 51 -32.45 26.63 -16.83
N ASP A 52 -33.16 25.74 -17.52
CA ASP A 52 -34.55 25.94 -17.96
C ASP A 52 -35.34 24.63 -17.77
N PRO A 53 -36.25 24.52 -16.78
CA PRO A 53 -36.86 23.26 -16.32
C PRO A 53 -37.97 22.76 -17.26
N THR A 54 -37.63 22.54 -18.53
CA THR A 54 -38.46 21.86 -19.52
C THR A 54 -38.12 20.37 -19.54
N PHE A 55 -39.13 19.54 -19.26
CA PHE A 55 -39.00 18.09 -19.23
C PHE A 55 -39.32 17.51 -20.61
N TYR A 56 -38.55 16.50 -21.02
CA TYR A 56 -38.69 15.80 -22.29
C TYR A 56 -38.68 14.29 -22.10
N CYS A 57 -39.46 13.57 -22.90
CA CYS A 57 -39.33 12.13 -22.97
C CYS A 57 -38.00 11.74 -23.61
N ALA A 58 -37.29 10.81 -22.98
CA ALA A 58 -36.15 10.09 -23.54
C ALA A 58 -36.33 8.59 -23.27
N CYS A 59 -35.65 7.72 -24.01
CA CYS A 59 -35.71 6.29 -23.70
C CYS A 59 -34.95 5.96 -22.41
N ALA A 60 -35.45 4.96 -21.67
CA ALA A 60 -34.78 4.43 -20.49
C ALA A 60 -33.50 3.66 -20.90
N ASP A 61 -32.61 3.46 -19.94
CA ASP A 61 -31.33 2.77 -20.15
C ASP A 61 -31.56 1.38 -20.77
N GLY A 62 -30.83 1.07 -21.85
CA GLY A 62 -31.03 -0.15 -22.65
C GLY A 62 -32.04 -0.01 -23.80
N TYR A 63 -32.66 1.15 -24.01
CA TYR A 63 -33.60 1.41 -25.11
C TYR A 63 -33.20 2.63 -25.97
N ARG A 64 -33.54 2.62 -27.26
CA ARG A 64 -33.32 3.73 -28.20
C ARG A 64 -34.59 4.12 -28.95
N GLY A 65 -34.69 5.40 -29.32
CA GLY A 65 -35.83 5.96 -30.04
C GLY A 65 -36.11 7.41 -29.63
N ASP A 66 -37.37 7.82 -29.73
CA ASP A 66 -37.84 9.19 -29.48
C ASP A 66 -38.30 9.45 -28.03
N GLY A 67 -38.41 8.41 -27.20
CA GLY A 67 -38.86 8.51 -25.80
C GLY A 67 -40.37 8.45 -25.60
N PHE A 68 -41.18 8.67 -26.64
CA PHE A 68 -42.62 8.91 -26.55
C PHE A 68 -43.47 7.85 -27.28
N GLU A 69 -43.27 7.70 -28.59
CA GLU A 69 -43.96 6.71 -29.43
C GLU A 69 -43.10 5.46 -29.65
N SER A 70 -41.78 5.62 -29.69
CA SER A 70 -40.85 4.52 -29.88
C SER A 70 -39.71 4.56 -28.87
N CYS A 71 -39.63 3.52 -28.06
CA CYS A 71 -38.37 3.05 -27.48
C CYS A 71 -38.26 1.56 -27.75
N VAL A 72 -37.47 1.20 -28.75
CA VAL A 72 -37.09 -0.20 -29.02
C VAL A 72 -35.90 -0.56 -28.12
N GLN A 73 -35.84 -1.82 -27.67
CA GLN A 73 -34.66 -2.29 -26.94
C GLN A 73 -33.43 -2.15 -27.85
N VAL A 74 -32.30 -1.78 -27.27
CA VAL A 74 -31.02 -1.86 -27.98
C VAL A 74 -30.55 -3.31 -27.85
N ASP A 75 -30.41 -4.00 -28.98
CA ASP A 75 -29.96 -5.41 -29.05
C ASP A 75 -28.45 -5.56 -28.75
N ASN A 76 -28.01 -4.96 -27.64
CA ASN A 76 -26.61 -4.86 -27.19
C ASN A 76 -26.39 -5.55 -25.82
N GLU A 77 -27.27 -6.49 -25.46
CA GLU A 77 -27.03 -7.42 -24.35
C GLU A 77 -26.23 -8.64 -24.86
N CYS A 78 -25.04 -8.87 -24.30
CA CYS A 78 -24.19 -9.98 -24.73
C CYS A 78 -24.64 -11.33 -24.12
N ASP A 79 -25.26 -12.20 -24.93
CA ASP A 79 -25.59 -13.58 -24.52
C ASP A 79 -24.29 -14.41 -24.41
N PRO A 80 -23.99 -15.03 -23.25
CA PRO A 80 -22.82 -15.89 -23.06
C PRO A 80 -22.83 -17.20 -23.89
N ARG A 81 -23.72 -17.32 -24.88
CA ARG A 81 -23.78 -18.41 -25.88
C ARG A 81 -23.55 -17.93 -27.32
N ASN A 82 -23.24 -16.65 -27.56
CA ASN A 82 -23.02 -16.11 -28.91
C ASN A 82 -21.86 -15.10 -28.96
N ASP A 83 -20.68 -15.54 -29.39
CA ASP A 83 -19.42 -14.75 -29.37
C ASP A 83 -19.40 -13.48 -30.25
N TYR A 84 -20.43 -13.24 -31.06
CA TYR A 84 -20.49 -12.08 -31.98
C TYR A 84 -21.14 -10.82 -31.37
N SER A 85 -21.52 -10.85 -30.09
CA SER A 85 -22.26 -9.76 -29.41
C SER A 85 -21.42 -8.62 -28.82
N CYS A 86 -20.08 -8.67 -28.89
CA CYS A 86 -19.18 -7.59 -28.51
C CYS A 86 -18.13 -7.34 -29.61
N ASN A 87 -17.39 -6.22 -29.55
CA ASN A 87 -16.20 -6.05 -30.39
C ASN A 87 -15.17 -7.17 -30.09
N ALA A 88 -14.43 -7.62 -31.10
CA ALA A 88 -13.39 -8.65 -30.93
C ALA A 88 -12.26 -8.23 -29.96
N ASN A 89 -12.13 -6.93 -29.67
CA ASN A 89 -11.22 -6.38 -28.65
C ASN A 89 -11.98 -5.90 -27.39
N ALA A 90 -13.11 -6.54 -27.06
CA ALA A 90 -13.87 -6.36 -25.82
C ALA A 90 -14.18 -7.71 -25.16
N GLN A 91 -14.57 -7.67 -23.89
CA GLN A 91 -15.02 -8.80 -23.09
C GLN A 91 -16.40 -8.48 -22.48
N CYS A 92 -17.33 -9.43 -22.55
CA CYS A 92 -18.64 -9.33 -21.89
C CYS A 92 -18.45 -9.55 -20.38
N ARG A 93 -18.90 -8.59 -19.55
CA ARG A 93 -18.73 -8.62 -18.09
C ARG A 93 -20.05 -8.40 -17.36
N LEU A 94 -20.25 -9.17 -16.29
CA LEU A 94 -21.35 -9.00 -15.34
C LEU A 94 -21.14 -7.75 -14.48
N VAL A 95 -22.14 -6.87 -14.46
CA VAL A 95 -22.19 -5.69 -13.60
C VAL A 95 -23.25 -5.92 -12.52
N HIS A 96 -22.80 -6.22 -11.30
CA HIS A 96 -23.69 -6.40 -10.15
C HIS A 96 -24.14 -5.05 -9.58
N ASN A 97 -25.31 -4.59 -10.00
CA ASN A 97 -26.09 -3.57 -9.30
C ASN A 97 -27.30 -4.25 -8.62
N ASN A 98 -27.65 -3.82 -7.40
CA ASN A 98 -28.42 -4.63 -6.44
C ASN A 98 -29.89 -4.97 -6.78
N GLU A 99 -30.40 -4.64 -7.97
CA GLU A 99 -31.75 -5.01 -8.41
C GLU A 99 -31.85 -5.45 -9.89
N ALA A 100 -30.73 -5.57 -10.62
CA ALA A 100 -30.72 -6.12 -11.99
C ALA A 100 -29.37 -6.78 -12.35
N HIS A 101 -29.43 -7.98 -12.94
CA HIS A 101 -28.26 -8.64 -13.53
C HIS A 101 -28.02 -8.09 -14.95
N ALA A 102 -27.14 -7.10 -15.07
CA ALA A 102 -26.77 -6.50 -16.36
C ALA A 102 -25.43 -7.04 -16.88
N TYR A 103 -25.31 -7.14 -18.20
CA TYR A 103 -24.10 -7.55 -18.93
C TYR A 103 -23.64 -6.39 -19.82
N LEU A 104 -22.32 -6.13 -19.86
CA LEU A 104 -21.75 -5.03 -20.63
C LEU A 104 -20.44 -5.45 -21.32
N CYS A 105 -20.24 -5.02 -22.57
CA CYS A 105 -18.96 -5.17 -23.26
C CYS A 105 -17.95 -4.10 -22.79
N GLU A 106 -16.91 -4.50 -22.04
CA GLU A 106 -15.77 -3.65 -21.69
C GLU A 106 -14.61 -3.86 -22.67
N CYS A 107 -13.91 -2.81 -23.11
CA CYS A 107 -12.74 -2.97 -23.98
C CYS A 107 -11.59 -3.70 -23.27
N ASN A 108 -10.89 -4.56 -24.01
CA ASN A 108 -9.74 -5.32 -23.52
C ASN A 108 -8.55 -4.38 -23.26
N PRO A 109 -7.65 -4.69 -22.30
CA PRO A 109 -6.53 -3.83 -21.94
C PRO A 109 -5.67 -3.40 -23.14
N GLY A 110 -5.42 -2.10 -23.26
CA GLY A 110 -4.74 -1.48 -24.40
C GLY A 110 -5.68 -1.00 -25.52
N TYR A 111 -6.99 -1.09 -25.34
CA TYR A 111 -8.01 -0.52 -26.24
C TYR A 111 -8.96 0.44 -25.51
N ILE A 112 -9.40 1.49 -26.20
CA ILE A 112 -10.21 2.61 -25.68
C ILE A 112 -11.49 2.85 -26.50
N LYS A 113 -12.37 3.73 -26.00
CA LYS A 113 -13.75 4.05 -26.42
C LYS A 113 -14.81 3.17 -25.75
N HIS A 114 -15.70 2.51 -26.51
CA HIS A 114 -16.87 1.77 -26.02
C HIS A 114 -16.89 0.36 -26.63
N GLY A 115 -17.56 -0.59 -25.96
CA GLY A 115 -17.45 -2.04 -26.22
C GLY A 115 -17.81 -2.58 -27.61
N GLU A 116 -18.38 -1.75 -28.50
CA GLU A 116 -18.63 -2.08 -29.92
C GLU A 116 -17.49 -1.60 -30.85
N HIS A 117 -16.70 -0.61 -30.42
CA HIS A 117 -15.69 0.09 -31.23
C HIS A 117 -14.40 0.36 -30.44
N CYS A 118 -13.85 -0.70 -29.84
CA CYS A 118 -12.58 -0.66 -29.12
C CYS A 118 -11.40 -0.46 -30.08
N VAL A 119 -10.62 0.62 -29.91
CA VAL A 119 -9.45 0.97 -30.76
C VAL A 119 -8.16 1.06 -29.93
N PRO A 120 -6.97 0.71 -30.46
CA PRO A 120 -5.74 0.72 -29.69
C PRO A 120 -5.41 2.08 -29.06
N GLU A 121 -5.02 2.05 -27.79
CA GLU A 121 -4.69 3.22 -26.95
C GLU A 121 -3.52 4.06 -27.49
N HIS A 122 -2.71 3.48 -28.38
CA HIS A 122 -1.59 4.16 -29.06
C HIS A 122 -1.94 4.77 -30.43
N THR A 123 -3.23 4.94 -30.76
CA THR A 123 -3.63 5.73 -31.94
C THR A 123 -3.55 7.23 -31.64
N PRO A 124 -2.65 8.01 -32.29
CA PRO A 124 -2.55 9.44 -32.05
C PRO A 124 -3.79 10.17 -32.57
N VAL A 125 -4.32 11.11 -31.78
CA VAL A 125 -5.42 11.99 -32.20
C VAL A 125 -4.88 13.01 -33.19
N ILE A 126 -5.07 12.75 -34.49
CA ILE A 126 -4.76 13.70 -35.56
C ILE A 126 -5.82 14.81 -35.54
N PRO A 127 -5.44 16.11 -35.45
CA PRO A 127 -6.39 17.20 -35.57
C PRO A 127 -7.05 17.21 -36.96
N GLN A 128 -8.38 17.25 -37.01
CA GLN A 128 -9.11 17.29 -38.28
C GLN A 128 -9.02 18.68 -38.94
N GLN A 129 -8.38 18.76 -40.10
CA GLN A 129 -8.79 19.65 -41.17
C GLN A 129 -8.81 18.87 -42.51
N PRO A 130 -9.70 19.24 -43.45
CA PRO A 130 -10.09 18.36 -44.56
C PRO A 130 -9.27 18.58 -45.83
N LEU A 131 -9.23 17.57 -46.71
CA LEU A 131 -9.93 17.59 -48.01
C LEU A 131 -9.79 16.28 -48.82
N ASP A 132 -10.77 16.11 -49.72
CA ASP A 132 -10.79 15.33 -50.97
C ASP A 132 -10.69 13.78 -50.97
N PHE A 133 -11.33 13.21 -52.00
CA PHE A 133 -11.48 11.78 -52.31
C PHE A 133 -10.53 11.38 -53.45
N GLU A 134 -9.81 10.25 -53.29
CA GLU A 134 -9.36 9.42 -54.42
C GLU A 134 -9.56 7.93 -54.09
N GLU A 135 -9.57 7.08 -55.13
CA GLU A 135 -10.00 5.67 -55.04
C GLU A 135 -8.98 4.73 -54.37
N PRO A 136 -9.43 3.62 -53.74
CA PRO A 136 -8.54 2.63 -53.13
C PRO A 136 -7.84 1.75 -54.21
N PRO A 137 -6.49 1.67 -54.23
CA PRO A 137 -5.77 0.78 -55.14
C PRO A 137 -5.88 -0.70 -54.72
N ALA A 138 -5.65 -1.59 -55.70
CA ALA A 138 -5.91 -3.03 -55.57
C ALA A 138 -4.98 -3.79 -54.60
N ALA A 139 -5.43 -4.98 -54.18
CA ALA A 139 -4.77 -5.83 -53.19
C ALA A 139 -3.35 -6.29 -53.59
N PRO A 140 -2.37 -6.28 -52.67
CA PRO A 140 -0.98 -6.66 -52.94
C PRO A 140 -0.75 -8.18 -52.85
N THR A 141 0.23 -8.66 -53.62
CA THR A 141 0.70 -10.06 -53.62
C THR A 141 2.02 -10.22 -52.85
N ALA A 142 2.62 -11.42 -52.88
CA ALA A 142 3.68 -11.90 -51.97
C ALA A 142 5.05 -11.14 -51.97
N THR A 143 5.15 -9.98 -52.61
CA THR A 143 6.37 -9.16 -52.79
C THR A 143 6.74 -8.31 -51.56
N GLN A 144 6.21 -8.64 -50.36
CA GLN A 144 6.21 -7.71 -49.22
C GLN A 144 7.26 -8.00 -48.12
N CYS A 145 7.57 -9.27 -47.80
CA CYS A 145 8.60 -9.60 -46.80
C CYS A 145 10.02 -9.08 -47.14
N SER A 146 10.26 -8.69 -48.40
CA SER A 146 11.53 -8.08 -48.85
C SER A 146 11.78 -6.67 -48.31
N GLN A 147 10.81 -6.05 -47.62
CA GLN A 147 10.94 -4.75 -46.97
C GLN A 147 11.50 -4.82 -45.54
N CYS A 148 11.82 -6.01 -45.02
CA CYS A 148 12.37 -6.18 -43.68
C CYS A 148 13.89 -5.92 -43.62
N HIS A 149 14.39 -5.44 -42.48
CA HIS A 149 15.80 -5.16 -42.29
C HIS A 149 16.67 -6.42 -42.37
N SER A 150 17.93 -6.29 -42.79
CA SER A 150 18.88 -7.42 -42.83
C SER A 150 19.16 -8.05 -41.45
N GLN A 151 18.90 -7.29 -40.37
CA GLN A 151 18.95 -7.76 -38.98
C GLN A 151 17.54 -7.94 -38.38
N SER A 152 16.63 -8.52 -39.17
CA SER A 152 15.27 -8.90 -38.75
C SER A 152 14.83 -10.19 -39.43
N TYR A 153 13.75 -10.80 -38.93
CA TYR A 153 13.02 -11.87 -39.61
C TYR A 153 11.59 -11.41 -39.97
N CYS A 154 11.07 -11.86 -41.11
CA CYS A 154 9.69 -11.60 -41.50
C CYS A 154 8.77 -12.63 -40.83
N HIS A 155 7.99 -12.21 -39.84
CA HIS A 155 6.89 -12.99 -39.29
C HIS A 155 5.63 -12.71 -40.11
N ARG A 156 4.94 -13.74 -40.62
CA ARG A 156 3.65 -13.58 -41.28
C ARG A 156 2.53 -13.88 -40.29
N ASN A 157 1.49 -13.07 -40.30
CA ASN A 157 0.35 -13.28 -39.42
C ASN A 157 -0.48 -14.50 -39.90
N PRO A 158 -1.31 -15.11 -39.03
CA PRO A 158 -2.16 -16.25 -39.41
C PRO A 158 -3.19 -15.94 -40.51
N ASP A 159 -3.46 -14.66 -40.77
CA ASP A 159 -4.32 -14.20 -41.88
C ASP A 159 -3.69 -14.42 -43.27
N GLY A 160 -2.38 -14.68 -43.37
CA GLY A 160 -1.65 -14.87 -44.62
C GLY A 160 -1.49 -13.61 -45.49
N VAL A 161 -2.09 -12.48 -45.09
CA VAL A 161 -2.13 -11.21 -45.82
C VAL A 161 -1.16 -10.20 -45.20
N ASN A 162 -1.01 -10.21 -43.88
CA ASN A 162 -0.16 -9.28 -43.14
C ASN A 162 1.18 -9.90 -42.73
N TYR A 163 2.19 -9.04 -42.60
CA TYR A 163 3.51 -9.40 -42.13
C TYR A 163 4.06 -8.34 -41.19
N VAL A 164 4.85 -8.78 -40.22
CA VAL A 164 5.59 -7.94 -39.27
C VAL A 164 7.06 -8.31 -39.38
N CYS A 165 7.90 -7.32 -39.62
CA CYS A 165 9.35 -7.49 -39.51
C CYS A 165 9.72 -7.41 -38.03
N VAL A 166 10.51 -8.37 -37.52
CA VAL A 166 10.90 -8.42 -36.10
C VAL A 166 12.42 -8.45 -36.01
N CYS A 167 13.02 -7.47 -35.31
CA CYS A 167 14.47 -7.38 -35.19
C CYS A 167 15.07 -8.65 -34.54
N ASN A 168 16.24 -9.05 -35.04
CA ASN A 168 16.98 -10.20 -34.52
C ASN A 168 17.48 -9.92 -33.09
N ALA A 169 17.68 -10.99 -32.30
CA ALA A 169 18.22 -10.86 -30.94
C ALA A 169 19.54 -10.06 -30.94
N GLY A 170 19.63 -9.04 -30.07
CA GLY A 170 20.74 -8.08 -30.06
C GLY A 170 20.54 -6.83 -30.93
N TYR A 171 19.38 -6.64 -31.55
CA TYR A 171 19.00 -5.42 -32.30
C TYR A 171 17.63 -4.89 -31.87
N ILE A 172 17.44 -3.58 -31.94
CA ILE A 172 16.22 -2.86 -31.58
C ILE A 172 15.81 -1.93 -32.74
N GLY A 173 14.51 -1.82 -32.99
CA GLY A 173 13.93 -0.97 -34.03
C GLY A 173 12.54 -1.45 -34.45
N ASP A 174 12.05 -0.95 -35.57
CA ASP A 174 10.70 -1.23 -36.12
C ASP A 174 10.66 -2.47 -37.03
N GLY A 175 11.77 -3.20 -37.14
CA GLY A 175 11.92 -4.36 -38.02
C GLY A 175 12.26 -4.01 -39.48
N LYS A 176 11.96 -2.81 -39.96
CA LYS A 176 12.42 -2.30 -41.27
C LYS A 176 13.76 -1.57 -41.17
N ARG A 177 14.04 -1.03 -39.98
CA ARG A 177 15.34 -0.58 -39.48
C ARG A 177 15.58 -1.27 -38.13
N CYS A 178 16.75 -1.91 -37.96
CA CYS A 178 17.16 -2.50 -36.69
C CYS A 178 18.60 -2.12 -36.39
N ASP A 179 18.79 -1.22 -35.43
CA ASP A 179 20.09 -0.78 -34.94
C ASP A 179 20.55 -1.70 -33.78
N LYS A 180 21.86 -1.87 -33.57
CA LYS A 180 22.36 -2.81 -32.53
C LYS A 180 21.93 -2.32 -31.13
N ALA A 181 21.33 -3.23 -30.35
CA ALA A 181 20.92 -2.98 -28.98
C ALA A 181 22.15 -2.72 -28.10
N ARG A 182 22.30 -1.48 -27.62
CA ARG A 182 23.28 -1.13 -26.58
C ARG A 182 22.71 -1.51 -25.22
N THR A 183 23.58 -2.01 -24.34
CA THR A 183 23.24 -2.32 -22.94
C THR A 183 24.03 -1.40 -22.00
N CYS A 184 23.60 -1.30 -20.74
CA CYS A 184 24.33 -0.57 -19.68
C CYS A 184 25.79 -1.04 -19.45
N VAL A 185 26.18 -2.19 -20.02
CA VAL A 185 27.53 -2.75 -19.97
C VAL A 185 28.39 -2.26 -21.15
N GLU A 186 27.78 -2.05 -22.33
CA GLU A 186 28.47 -1.57 -23.53
C GLU A 186 28.55 -0.04 -23.59
N ASP A 187 27.54 0.66 -23.07
CA ASP A 187 27.47 2.12 -23.07
C ASP A 187 26.88 2.61 -21.75
N ARG A 188 27.68 3.35 -20.96
CA ARG A 188 27.26 3.92 -19.67
C ARG A 188 26.57 5.27 -19.81
N ASN A 189 26.61 5.89 -21.00
CA ASN A 189 26.06 7.22 -21.26
C ASN A 189 24.65 7.15 -21.88
N LEU A 190 23.97 6.00 -21.77
CA LEU A 190 22.58 5.80 -22.19
C LEU A 190 21.57 6.57 -21.31
N CYS A 191 21.99 6.97 -20.12
CA CYS A 191 21.20 7.75 -19.15
C CYS A 191 21.81 9.14 -18.96
N GLY A 192 21.11 10.02 -18.25
CA GLY A 192 21.59 11.36 -17.92
C GLY A 192 22.89 11.35 -17.10
N PRO A 193 23.65 12.46 -17.08
CA PRO A 193 24.98 12.52 -16.43
C PRO A 193 24.93 12.25 -14.91
N ASN A 194 23.76 12.41 -14.28
CA ASN A 194 23.51 12.10 -12.87
C ASN A 194 22.50 10.95 -12.72
N ALA A 195 22.65 9.87 -13.51
CA ALA A 195 21.76 8.71 -13.49
C ALA A 195 22.50 7.37 -13.60
N GLN A 196 21.86 6.32 -13.08
CA GLN A 196 22.28 4.93 -13.18
C GLN A 196 21.44 4.21 -14.25
N CYS A 197 22.13 3.46 -15.13
CA CYS A 197 21.52 2.53 -16.08
C CYS A 197 21.37 1.15 -15.43
N VAL A 198 20.15 0.60 -15.42
CA VAL A 198 19.81 -0.72 -14.87
C VAL A 198 19.14 -1.58 -15.94
N PRO A 199 19.60 -2.81 -16.22
CA PRO A 199 18.98 -3.67 -17.23
C PRO A 199 17.66 -4.28 -16.75
N ASP A 200 16.70 -4.43 -17.68
CA ASP A 200 15.43 -5.15 -17.50
C ASP A 200 15.55 -6.63 -17.88
N ALA A 201 14.63 -7.47 -17.38
CA ALA A 201 14.53 -8.90 -17.65
C ALA A 201 14.42 -9.26 -19.15
N ARG A 202 14.03 -8.33 -20.04
CA ARG A 202 14.01 -8.52 -21.50
C ARG A 202 15.31 -8.12 -22.20
N GLY A 203 16.36 -7.75 -21.47
CA GLY A 203 17.60 -7.20 -22.03
C GLY A 203 17.51 -5.74 -22.47
N GLN A 204 16.42 -5.06 -22.12
CA GLN A 204 16.27 -3.60 -22.24
C GLN A 204 16.94 -2.89 -21.06
N TYR A 205 16.83 -1.57 -20.95
CA TYR A 205 17.37 -0.82 -19.81
C TYR A 205 16.41 0.27 -19.32
N VAL A 206 16.57 0.65 -18.06
CA VAL A 206 15.85 1.72 -17.36
C VAL A 206 16.89 2.66 -16.74
N CYS A 207 16.59 3.95 -16.76
CA CYS A 207 17.42 4.99 -16.15
C CYS A 207 16.76 5.51 -14.86
N GLY A 208 17.52 5.59 -13.77
CA GLY A 208 17.09 6.23 -12.51
C GLY A 208 18.11 7.28 -12.06
N CYS A 209 17.66 8.41 -11.50
CA CYS A 209 18.59 9.46 -11.05
C CYS A 209 19.40 9.02 -9.82
N ASN A 210 20.67 9.44 -9.79
CA ASN A 210 21.60 9.19 -8.69
C ASN A 210 21.12 9.90 -7.40
N TYR A 211 21.67 9.50 -6.25
CA TYR A 211 21.41 10.18 -4.98
C TYR A 211 21.78 11.67 -5.05
N GLY A 212 20.96 12.51 -4.41
CA GLY A 212 21.05 13.97 -4.52
C GLY A 212 20.44 14.52 -5.82
N TYR A 213 19.82 13.70 -6.67
CA TYR A 213 19.17 14.15 -7.91
C TYR A 213 17.76 13.55 -8.10
N HIS A 214 16.84 14.35 -8.65
CA HIS A 214 15.48 13.97 -9.03
C HIS A 214 15.25 14.13 -10.54
N GLY A 215 14.30 13.38 -11.11
CA GLY A 215 13.97 13.46 -12.54
C GLY A 215 13.64 12.11 -13.17
N ASN A 216 13.74 12.02 -14.49
CA ASN A 216 13.28 10.87 -15.29
C ASN A 216 14.41 9.92 -15.72
N GLY A 217 15.60 10.03 -15.13
CA GLY A 217 16.78 9.22 -15.47
C GLY A 217 17.53 9.66 -16.73
N TYR A 218 16.92 10.44 -17.62
CA TYR A 218 17.59 11.08 -18.77
C TYR A 218 17.93 12.54 -18.48
N VAL A 219 17.05 13.22 -17.75
CA VAL A 219 17.26 14.53 -17.11
C VAL A 219 17.17 14.31 -15.61
N CYS A 220 18.21 14.75 -14.88
CA CYS A 220 18.34 14.61 -13.44
C CYS A 220 18.88 15.91 -12.84
N ASN A 221 18.04 16.62 -12.12
CA ASN A 221 18.32 17.91 -11.47
C ASN A 221 18.70 17.67 -10.00
N PRO A 222 19.55 18.51 -9.38
CA PRO A 222 19.88 18.34 -7.96
C PRO A 222 18.64 18.52 -7.07
N VAL A 223 18.64 17.83 -5.93
CA VAL A 223 17.69 18.02 -4.82
C VAL A 223 18.23 19.12 -3.91
N ASN A 224 17.37 20.03 -3.45
CA ASN A 224 17.72 21.06 -2.49
C ASN A 224 17.69 20.48 -1.06
N GLU A 225 18.74 20.71 -0.27
CA GLU A 225 18.83 20.18 1.11
C GLU A 225 17.96 20.97 2.12
N ASP A 226 17.42 22.14 1.73
CA ASP A 226 16.61 23.04 2.57
C ASP A 226 15.07 22.89 2.38
N GLU A 227 14.59 21.99 1.51
CA GLU A 227 13.15 21.82 1.20
C GLU A 227 12.42 20.92 2.22
N PRO A 228 11.13 21.17 2.54
CA PRO A 228 10.43 20.48 3.61
C PRO A 228 9.93 19.08 3.23
N GLY A 229 10.47 18.06 3.90
CA GLY A 229 9.84 16.74 4.07
C GLY A 229 9.68 15.89 2.80
N SER A 230 10.59 14.93 2.61
CA SER A 230 10.38 13.82 1.66
C SER A 230 9.33 12.84 2.18
N LEU A 231 8.42 12.42 1.32
CA LEU A 231 7.47 11.33 1.52
C LEU A 231 7.99 10.09 0.80
N LEU A 232 8.11 8.98 1.53
CA LEU A 232 8.34 7.64 0.98
C LEU A 232 6.99 7.00 0.67
N ILE A 233 6.80 6.47 -0.54
CA ILE A 233 5.51 5.91 -0.99
C ILE A 233 5.71 4.53 -1.63
N ALA A 234 4.94 3.54 -1.17
CA ALA A 234 4.88 2.20 -1.76
C ALA A 234 4.00 2.19 -3.01
N ARG A 235 4.53 1.70 -4.14
CA ARG A 235 3.78 1.56 -5.40
C ARG A 235 4.13 0.27 -6.13
N GLY A 236 3.52 -0.84 -5.70
CA GLY A 236 3.72 -2.16 -6.31
C GLY A 236 5.16 -2.66 -6.16
N MET A 237 5.88 -2.85 -7.26
CA MET A 237 7.29 -3.27 -7.29
C MET A 237 8.29 -2.14 -6.93
N SER A 238 7.83 -1.01 -6.39
CA SER A 238 8.67 0.19 -6.26
C SER A 238 8.40 0.99 -4.99
N ILE A 239 9.47 1.60 -4.48
CA ILE A 239 9.44 2.69 -3.51
C ILE A 239 9.71 3.99 -4.28
N LEU A 240 8.88 4.99 -4.04
CA LEU A 240 9.06 6.35 -4.54
C LEU A 240 9.49 7.26 -3.38
N GLU A 241 10.30 8.27 -3.68
CA GLU A 241 10.53 9.42 -2.80
C GLU A 241 9.96 10.67 -3.50
N ARG A 242 9.26 11.55 -2.77
CA ARG A 242 8.67 12.77 -3.31
C ARG A 242 8.68 13.87 -2.26
N GLU A 243 9.11 15.09 -2.57
CA GLU A 243 8.95 16.22 -1.64
C GLU A 243 7.45 16.50 -1.38
N SER A 244 7.12 17.06 -0.21
CA SER A 244 5.77 17.50 0.12
C SER A 244 5.19 18.58 -0.83
N GLY A 245 6.07 19.26 -1.58
CA GLY A 245 5.72 20.34 -2.50
C GLY A 245 4.88 19.91 -3.70
N GLU A 246 3.98 20.78 -4.13
CA GLU A 246 3.00 20.53 -5.20
C GLU A 246 3.65 20.29 -6.58
N HIS A 247 4.73 21.02 -6.88
CA HIS A 247 5.46 20.91 -8.15
C HIS A 247 6.48 19.77 -8.20
N SER A 248 6.68 19.02 -7.11
CA SER A 248 7.52 17.82 -7.14
C SER A 248 6.92 16.79 -8.10
N VAL A 249 7.77 16.02 -8.78
CA VAL A 249 7.38 14.87 -9.61
C VAL A 249 7.73 13.52 -8.98
N GLY A 250 8.41 13.57 -7.83
CA GLY A 250 9.02 12.40 -7.18
C GLY A 250 10.13 11.74 -8.02
N ARG A 251 10.86 10.83 -7.38
CA ARG A 251 11.84 9.93 -8.01
C ARG A 251 11.59 8.49 -7.58
N GLN A 252 11.90 7.55 -8.46
CA GLN A 252 11.89 6.13 -8.13
C GLN A 252 13.14 5.81 -7.31
N LEU A 253 12.97 5.35 -6.07
CA LEU A 253 14.05 5.16 -5.11
C LEU A 253 14.59 3.73 -5.11
N VAL A 254 13.68 2.76 -5.01
CA VAL A 254 13.98 1.33 -5.06
C VAL A 254 13.02 0.66 -6.03
N VAL A 255 13.52 -0.28 -6.83
CA VAL A 255 12.70 -1.19 -7.64
C VAL A 255 13.11 -2.61 -7.31
N VAL A 256 12.15 -3.44 -6.88
CA VAL A 256 12.40 -4.87 -6.67
C VAL A 256 11.40 -5.65 -7.54
N PRO A 257 11.84 -6.25 -8.67
CA PRO A 257 10.96 -6.98 -9.57
C PRO A 257 10.23 -8.14 -8.87
N HIS A 258 9.00 -8.39 -9.30
CA HIS A 258 8.09 -9.44 -8.78
C HIS A 258 7.70 -9.30 -7.29
N GLN A 259 7.90 -8.12 -6.70
CA GLN A 259 7.52 -7.82 -5.32
C GLN A 259 6.28 -6.94 -5.24
N VAL A 260 5.62 -6.95 -4.07
CA VAL A 260 4.52 -6.02 -3.77
C VAL A 260 4.84 -5.39 -2.43
N VAL A 261 5.45 -4.20 -2.48
CA VAL A 261 5.72 -3.39 -1.30
C VAL A 261 4.38 -2.90 -0.75
N VAL A 262 4.09 -3.22 0.52
CA VAL A 262 2.82 -2.83 1.18
C VAL A 262 3.03 -1.68 2.14
N ASP A 263 4.05 -1.73 2.99
CA ASP A 263 4.26 -0.71 4.02
C ASP A 263 5.74 -0.36 4.17
N ILE A 264 6.03 0.89 4.55
CA ILE A 264 7.38 1.47 4.55
C ILE A 264 7.58 2.32 5.78
N GLU A 265 8.71 2.13 6.45
CA GLU A 265 9.13 2.88 7.63
C GLU A 265 10.59 3.35 7.50
N PHE A 266 10.99 4.32 8.33
CA PHE A 266 12.34 4.89 8.30
C PHE A 266 13.05 4.83 9.66
N ASP A 267 14.24 4.24 9.68
CA ASP A 267 15.18 4.38 10.80
C ASP A 267 16.07 5.61 10.61
N CYS A 268 15.71 6.68 11.32
CA CYS A 268 16.48 7.92 11.39
C CYS A 268 17.89 7.76 11.99
N VAL A 269 18.20 6.69 12.74
CA VAL A 269 19.51 6.50 13.39
C VAL A 269 20.58 6.01 12.40
N THR A 270 20.24 5.08 11.52
CA THR A 270 21.15 4.60 10.45
C THR A 270 20.81 5.16 9.07
N GLN A 271 19.79 6.01 8.96
CA GLN A 271 19.26 6.52 7.70
C GLN A 271 18.93 5.39 6.71
N ARG A 272 18.20 4.38 7.21
CA ARG A 272 17.75 3.22 6.43
C ARG A 272 16.24 3.18 6.34
N ILE A 273 15.75 2.91 5.14
CA ILE A 273 14.34 2.56 4.92
C ILE A 273 14.15 1.07 5.19
N PHE A 274 12.99 0.71 5.71
CA PHE A 274 12.55 -0.67 5.93
C PHE A 274 11.17 -0.84 5.28
N TRP A 275 10.88 -2.01 4.71
CA TRP A 275 9.56 -2.24 4.10
C TRP A 275 9.12 -3.69 4.18
N SER A 276 7.79 -3.87 4.19
CA SER A 276 7.12 -5.14 4.03
C SER A 276 6.89 -5.46 2.54
N ASP A 277 7.02 -6.74 2.18
CA ASP A 277 6.75 -7.24 0.84
C ASP A 277 5.99 -8.58 0.92
N ILE A 278 4.71 -8.55 0.51
CA ILE A 278 3.85 -9.74 0.44
C ILE A 278 4.14 -10.61 -0.79
N GLY A 279 4.79 -10.07 -1.83
CA GLY A 279 5.08 -10.79 -3.07
C GLY A 279 6.24 -11.78 -2.91
N GLY A 280 7.29 -11.39 -2.18
CA GLY A 280 8.42 -12.25 -1.82
C GLY A 280 8.34 -12.88 -0.43
N ALA A 281 7.32 -12.53 0.37
CA ALA A 281 7.18 -12.81 1.79
C ALA A 281 8.44 -12.40 2.58
N THR A 282 8.79 -11.11 2.52
CA THR A 282 10.00 -10.57 3.16
C THR A 282 9.79 -9.25 3.86
N ILE A 283 10.63 -8.97 4.86
CA ILE A 283 10.95 -7.61 5.31
C ILE A 283 12.35 -7.28 4.82
N LYS A 284 12.49 -6.11 4.20
CA LYS A 284 13.72 -5.65 3.53
C LYS A 284 14.17 -4.30 4.06
N SER A 285 15.41 -3.93 3.72
CA SER A 285 15.97 -2.62 4.02
C SER A 285 16.95 -2.15 2.95
N ALA A 286 17.04 -0.84 2.77
CA ALA A 286 18.03 -0.13 1.95
C ALA A 286 18.49 1.12 2.70
N TRP A 287 19.57 1.77 2.26
CA TRP A 287 19.85 3.14 2.66
C TRP A 287 18.76 4.08 2.13
N VAL A 288 18.58 5.25 2.75
CA VAL A 288 17.69 6.33 2.29
C VAL A 288 17.94 6.76 0.84
N ASN A 289 19.13 6.49 0.31
CA ASN A 289 19.49 6.78 -1.08
C ASN A 289 19.01 5.73 -2.11
N GLY A 290 18.42 4.61 -1.66
CA GLY A 290 17.93 3.51 -2.49
C GLY A 290 18.93 2.37 -2.75
N THR A 291 20.18 2.52 -2.32
CA THR A 291 21.24 1.50 -2.47
C THR A 291 21.27 0.52 -1.31
N ASP A 292 22.05 -0.57 -1.45
CA ASP A 292 22.22 -1.61 -0.43
C ASP A 292 20.91 -2.31 -0.02
N VAL A 293 20.11 -2.69 -1.03
CA VAL A 293 18.88 -3.46 -0.87
C VAL A 293 19.20 -4.86 -0.35
N GLN A 294 18.91 -5.10 0.93
CA GLN A 294 19.10 -6.37 1.61
C GLN A 294 17.78 -6.93 2.16
N THR A 295 17.74 -8.24 2.41
CA THR A 295 16.60 -8.89 3.09
C THR A 295 16.94 -9.01 4.57
N VAL A 296 16.12 -8.38 5.41
CA VAL A 296 16.30 -8.38 6.87
C VAL A 296 15.69 -9.65 7.45
N PHE A 297 14.47 -9.99 7.05
CA PHE A 297 13.81 -11.20 7.53
C PHE A 297 12.96 -11.88 6.43
N LYS A 298 12.87 -13.21 6.54
CA LYS A 298 12.12 -14.08 5.60
C LYS A 298 11.64 -15.39 6.22
N ALA A 299 12.41 -15.97 7.14
CA ALA A 299 12.31 -17.39 7.52
C ALA A 299 10.90 -17.84 7.90
N ASP A 300 10.15 -16.99 8.62
CA ASP A 300 8.80 -17.30 9.09
C ASP A 300 7.77 -16.20 8.77
N LEU A 301 7.81 -15.67 7.54
CA LEU A 301 6.78 -14.77 6.99
C LEU A 301 5.92 -15.48 5.94
N LYS A 302 4.72 -14.94 5.68
CA LYS A 302 3.76 -15.40 4.67
C LYS A 302 3.13 -14.22 3.92
N SER A 303 2.57 -13.25 4.65
CA SER A 303 1.95 -12.02 4.11
C SER A 303 2.17 -10.85 5.07
N PRO A 304 3.41 -10.34 5.20
CA PRO A 304 3.67 -9.16 6.01
C PRO A 304 2.98 -7.93 5.40
N GLU A 305 1.91 -7.43 6.00
CA GLU A 305 1.21 -6.23 5.52
C GLU A 305 1.87 -4.97 6.09
N GLY A 306 1.75 -4.71 7.40
CA GLY A 306 2.31 -3.51 8.04
C GLY A 306 3.64 -3.74 8.77
N VAL A 307 4.40 -2.65 8.94
CA VAL A 307 5.62 -2.59 9.78
C VAL A 307 5.63 -1.31 10.63
N ALA A 308 6.31 -1.35 11.78
CA ALA A 308 6.58 -0.16 12.59
C ALA A 308 7.98 -0.24 13.22
N ILE A 309 8.75 0.86 13.21
CA ILE A 309 10.15 0.86 13.66
C ILE A 309 10.31 1.53 15.04
N ASP A 310 10.79 0.78 16.03
CA ASP A 310 11.35 1.36 17.25
C ASP A 310 12.86 1.54 17.06
N TRP A 311 13.23 2.72 16.55
CA TRP A 311 14.62 3.12 16.38
C TRP A 311 15.37 3.30 17.71
N THR A 312 14.66 3.41 18.85
CA THR A 312 15.25 3.59 20.19
C THR A 312 15.66 2.26 20.84
N ALA A 313 14.89 1.19 20.61
CA ALA A 313 15.23 -0.18 21.05
C ALA A 313 15.98 -0.99 19.99
N ARG A 314 15.87 -0.59 18.71
CA ARG A 314 16.35 -1.30 17.50
C ARG A 314 15.52 -2.54 17.16
N ASN A 315 14.20 -2.36 17.12
CA ASN A 315 13.23 -3.41 16.77
C ASN A 315 12.32 -2.99 15.59
N ILE A 316 11.85 -3.99 14.86
CA ILE A 316 10.80 -3.93 13.84
C ILE A 316 9.59 -4.68 14.41
N TYR A 317 8.43 -4.03 14.50
CA TYR A 317 7.15 -4.72 14.69
C TYR A 317 6.55 -4.99 13.32
N TYR A 318 5.88 -6.12 13.15
CA TYR A 318 5.24 -6.50 11.89
C TYR A 318 3.90 -7.19 12.11
N ALA A 319 3.00 -7.06 11.12
CA ALA A 319 1.72 -7.75 11.06
C ALA A 319 1.73 -8.71 9.86
N ASP A 320 1.41 -10.00 10.08
CA ASP A 320 1.30 -10.99 9.00
C ASP A 320 -0.13 -11.55 8.88
N SER A 321 -0.82 -11.16 7.81
CA SER A 321 -2.23 -11.47 7.58
C SER A 321 -2.52 -12.87 7.01
N MET A 322 -1.47 -13.69 6.82
CA MET A 322 -1.59 -15.11 6.48
C MET A 322 -1.11 -16.04 7.61
N LYS A 323 -0.68 -15.47 8.75
CA LYS A 323 -0.35 -16.18 9.99
C LYS A 323 -1.26 -15.79 11.17
N ASP A 324 -2.16 -14.81 10.98
CA ASP A 324 -2.97 -14.17 12.03
C ASP A 324 -2.12 -13.70 13.22
N GLU A 325 -0.97 -13.07 12.94
CA GLU A 325 -0.02 -12.68 13.99
C GLU A 325 0.44 -11.23 13.91
N ILE A 326 0.83 -10.69 15.08
CA ILE A 326 1.73 -9.53 15.20
C ILE A 326 2.98 -9.99 15.95
N GLY A 327 4.14 -9.66 15.42
CA GLY A 327 5.43 -10.07 15.96
C GLY A 327 6.46 -8.94 16.01
N ILE A 328 7.62 -9.27 16.56
CA ILE A 328 8.78 -8.40 16.71
C ILE A 328 10.03 -9.08 16.15
N ILE A 329 10.88 -8.31 15.47
CA ILE A 329 12.16 -8.73 14.91
C ILE A 329 13.21 -7.69 15.33
N THR A 330 14.43 -8.10 15.69
CA THR A 330 15.53 -7.14 15.87
C THR A 330 15.89 -6.49 14.53
N LEU A 331 16.32 -5.22 14.54
CA LEU A 331 16.54 -4.44 13.31
C LEU A 331 17.67 -4.99 12.41
N ASP A 332 18.52 -5.88 12.94
CA ASP A 332 19.53 -6.66 12.21
C ASP A 332 18.99 -7.97 11.59
N GLY A 333 17.72 -8.31 11.82
CA GLY A 333 17.05 -9.53 11.34
C GLY A 333 17.38 -10.80 12.14
N LYS A 334 18.24 -10.70 13.17
CA LYS A 334 18.85 -11.87 13.84
C LYS A 334 17.90 -12.63 14.75
N TYR A 335 16.94 -11.97 15.38
CA TYR A 335 16.03 -12.56 16.35
C TYR A 335 14.59 -12.12 16.07
N GLN A 336 13.67 -13.08 15.98
CA GLN A 336 12.23 -12.85 15.82
C GLN A 336 11.46 -13.54 16.94
N LYS A 337 10.34 -12.95 17.33
CA LYS A 337 9.32 -13.51 18.23
C LYS A 337 7.92 -13.11 17.79
N THR A 338 6.96 -14.02 17.90
CA THR A 338 5.53 -13.68 17.78
C THR A 338 5.04 -13.11 19.12
N LEU A 339 4.40 -11.92 19.09
CA LEU A 339 3.90 -11.25 20.30
C LEU A 339 2.47 -11.67 20.63
N ILE A 340 1.58 -11.65 19.64
CA ILE A 340 0.17 -12.07 19.76
C ILE A 340 -0.31 -12.76 18.50
N THR A 341 -1.25 -13.70 18.68
CA THR A 341 -2.09 -14.30 17.63
C THR A 341 -3.58 -14.26 17.98
N GLU A 342 -3.93 -13.91 19.22
CA GLU A 342 -5.33 -13.93 19.66
C GLU A 342 -6.13 -12.76 19.08
N GLY A 343 -7.32 -13.06 18.55
CA GLY A 343 -8.28 -12.06 18.07
C GLY A 343 -7.97 -11.42 16.71
N LEU A 344 -6.82 -11.75 16.11
CA LEU A 344 -6.43 -11.34 14.75
C LEU A 344 -7.05 -12.28 13.70
N VAL A 345 -7.36 -11.75 12.52
CA VAL A 345 -7.80 -12.51 11.34
C VAL A 345 -7.34 -11.85 10.02
N ASN A 346 -7.18 -10.52 10.00
CA ASN A 346 -6.59 -9.77 8.89
C ASN A 346 -5.82 -8.53 9.41
N PRO A 347 -4.75 -8.69 10.23
CA PRO A 347 -3.97 -7.56 10.73
C PRO A 347 -3.24 -6.84 9.58
N ARG A 348 -3.30 -5.50 9.56
CA ARG A 348 -2.65 -4.64 8.55
C ARG A 348 -1.73 -3.61 9.20
N ALA A 349 -2.23 -2.41 9.48
CA ALA A 349 -1.38 -1.25 9.74
C ALA A 349 -0.94 -1.23 11.19
N LEU A 350 0.28 -0.75 11.43
CA LEU A 350 0.85 -0.59 12.77
C LEU A 350 1.16 0.89 13.02
N ALA A 351 1.03 1.34 14.27
CA ALA A 351 1.51 2.66 14.69
C ALA A 351 1.99 2.60 16.14
N ILE A 352 3.07 3.30 16.45
CA ILE A 352 3.81 3.16 17.72
C ILE A 352 3.79 4.45 18.56
N ASP A 353 3.38 4.33 19.83
CA ASP A 353 3.61 5.37 20.84
C ASP A 353 4.88 5.01 21.63
N LEU A 354 6.00 5.63 21.26
CA LEU A 354 7.29 5.46 21.93
C LEU A 354 7.37 6.15 23.31
N GLU A 355 6.42 7.02 23.68
CA GLU A 355 6.34 7.59 25.03
C GLU A 355 5.64 6.63 26.00
N ARG A 356 4.52 6.03 25.59
CA ARG A 356 3.72 5.10 26.43
C ARG A 356 4.05 3.63 26.22
N ARG A 357 4.91 3.31 25.25
CA ARG A 357 5.26 1.93 24.88
C ARG A 357 4.02 1.10 24.50
N HIS A 358 3.13 1.70 23.72
CA HIS A 358 2.01 1.01 23.08
C HIS A 358 2.30 0.80 21.58
N LEU A 359 1.87 -0.36 21.07
CA LEU A 359 1.62 -0.61 19.66
C LEU A 359 0.11 -0.56 19.42
N TYR A 360 -0.32 0.16 18.40
CA TYR A 360 -1.68 0.16 17.87
C TYR A 360 -1.68 -0.58 16.54
N TYR A 361 -2.72 -1.38 16.28
CA TYR A 361 -2.82 -2.14 15.04
C TYR A 361 -4.23 -2.10 14.46
N SER A 362 -4.37 -2.18 13.14
CA SER A 362 -5.67 -2.35 12.49
C SER A 362 -5.91 -3.79 12.04
N ASP A 363 -7.14 -4.27 12.18
CA ASP A 363 -7.61 -5.51 11.57
C ASP A 363 -8.87 -5.22 10.74
N TRP A 364 -8.84 -5.56 9.46
CA TRP A 364 -9.88 -5.24 8.49
C TRP A 364 -10.86 -6.39 8.21
N TYR A 365 -10.86 -7.43 9.05
CA TYR A 365 -11.74 -8.60 8.91
C TYR A 365 -13.21 -8.19 8.91
N ARG A 366 -13.87 -8.29 7.75
CA ARG A 366 -15.19 -7.70 7.47
C ARG A 366 -16.33 -8.08 8.43
N GLN A 367 -16.22 -9.16 9.20
CA GLN A 367 -17.23 -9.55 10.20
C GLN A 367 -17.00 -8.92 11.58
N ARG A 368 -15.75 -8.54 11.91
CA ARG A 368 -15.37 -7.87 13.17
C ARG A 368 -14.14 -6.96 12.97
N PRO A 369 -14.25 -5.92 12.12
CA PRO A 369 -13.15 -4.97 11.93
C PRO A 369 -12.90 -4.21 13.23
N HIS A 370 -11.64 -3.94 13.53
CA HIS A 370 -11.25 -3.25 14.77
C HIS A 370 -9.89 -2.56 14.62
N ILE A 371 -9.60 -1.63 15.53
CA ILE A 371 -8.24 -1.22 15.86
C ILE A 371 -7.97 -1.70 17.28
N GLY A 372 -6.92 -2.50 17.45
CA GLY A 372 -6.49 -3.00 18.74
C GLY A 372 -5.30 -2.21 19.32
N ARG A 373 -5.01 -2.46 20.59
CA ARG A 373 -3.82 -1.95 21.30
C ARG A 373 -3.13 -3.10 22.03
N LEU A 374 -1.81 -3.00 22.18
CA LEU A 374 -1.00 -3.79 23.11
C LEU A 374 0.19 -2.94 23.59
N ASN A 375 0.84 -3.36 24.67
CA ASN A 375 2.18 -2.89 25.00
C ASN A 375 3.19 -3.47 23.99
N LEU A 376 4.35 -2.81 23.83
CA LEU A 376 5.41 -3.26 22.93
C LEU A 376 5.91 -4.69 23.23
N ASP A 377 5.75 -5.18 24.46
CA ASP A 377 6.16 -6.52 24.88
C ASP A 377 5.06 -7.61 24.75
N GLY A 378 3.92 -7.27 24.13
CA GLY A 378 2.77 -8.17 23.99
C GLY A 378 1.75 -8.10 25.13
N THR A 379 2.06 -7.41 26.23
CA THR A 379 1.15 -7.32 27.40
C THR A 379 0.04 -6.26 27.21
N ASP A 380 -0.98 -6.24 28.08
CA ASP A 380 -2.18 -5.38 27.95
C ASP A 380 -2.85 -5.41 26.55
N HIS A 381 -2.90 -6.59 25.91
CA HIS A 381 -3.57 -6.73 24.63
C HIS A 381 -5.08 -6.50 24.75
N ARG A 382 -5.59 -5.59 23.92
CA ARG A 382 -6.98 -5.14 23.84
C ARG A 382 -7.41 -5.14 22.37
N PRO A 383 -8.01 -6.22 21.85
CA PRO A 383 -8.48 -6.26 20.47
C PRO A 383 -9.65 -5.31 20.24
N ASP A 384 -10.60 -5.22 21.19
CA ASP A 384 -11.76 -4.34 21.12
C ASP A 384 -11.44 -2.86 21.53
N PHE A 385 -10.22 -2.37 21.28
CA PHE A 385 -9.80 -1.02 21.71
C PHE A 385 -10.55 0.11 20.99
N ILE A 386 -10.74 0.00 19.67
CA ILE A 386 -11.74 0.76 18.90
C ILE A 386 -12.47 -0.22 17.99
N ARG A 387 -13.76 -0.44 18.26
CA ARG A 387 -14.65 -1.34 17.50
C ARG A 387 -15.93 -0.67 16.99
N ASP A 388 -16.36 0.41 17.62
CA ASP A 388 -17.53 1.16 17.17
C ASP A 388 -17.24 2.00 15.92
N ASP A 389 -18.24 2.11 15.04
CA ASP A 389 -18.21 2.94 13.84
C ASP A 389 -16.94 2.73 12.97
N ILE A 390 -16.54 1.47 12.76
CA ILE A 390 -15.36 1.09 11.96
C ILE A 390 -15.77 0.07 10.87
N SER A 391 -15.00 -0.06 9.79
CA SER A 391 -15.34 -0.94 8.66
C SER A 391 -14.14 -1.52 7.91
N LEU A 392 -13.21 -0.67 7.43
CA LEU A 392 -11.97 -1.07 6.76
C LEU A 392 -10.82 -0.12 7.17
N PRO A 393 -10.30 -0.23 8.41
CA PRO A 393 -9.21 0.59 8.90
C PRO A 393 -7.89 0.19 8.20
N ASN A 394 -7.45 1.01 7.25
CA ASN A 394 -6.35 0.65 6.34
C ASN A 394 -4.98 1.20 6.77
N GLY A 395 -4.95 2.36 7.45
CA GLY A 395 -3.72 3.05 7.83
C GLY A 395 -3.88 3.77 9.16
N LEU A 396 -2.82 3.75 9.97
CA LEU A 396 -2.76 4.32 11.32
C LEU A 396 -1.57 5.27 11.45
N THR A 397 -1.68 6.29 12.32
CA THR A 397 -0.54 7.10 12.74
C THR A 397 -0.77 7.72 14.13
N VAL A 398 0.30 8.00 14.87
CA VAL A 398 0.26 8.51 16.26
C VAL A 398 0.80 9.94 16.32
N LEU A 399 -0.05 10.88 16.71
CA LEU A 399 0.34 12.27 16.98
C LEU A 399 0.78 12.38 18.44
N SER A 400 2.08 12.25 18.69
CA SER A 400 2.66 12.12 20.03
C SER A 400 2.48 13.37 20.90
N LYS A 401 2.75 14.58 20.36
CA LYS A 401 2.59 15.86 21.06
C LYS A 401 1.11 16.16 21.33
N ARG A 402 0.23 15.85 20.37
CA ARG A 402 -1.24 16.02 20.49
C ARG A 402 -1.91 14.95 21.34
N ARG A 403 -1.24 13.80 21.54
CA ARG A 403 -1.77 12.60 22.20
C ARG A 403 -3.01 12.03 21.51
N GLU A 404 -2.95 11.91 20.19
CA GLU A 404 -4.00 11.34 19.35
C GLU A 404 -3.53 10.10 18.59
N LEU A 405 -4.40 9.09 18.48
CA LEU A 405 -4.30 8.04 17.46
C LEU A 405 -5.23 8.41 16.31
N CYS A 406 -4.67 8.54 15.12
CA CYS A 406 -5.40 8.90 13.90
C CYS A 406 -5.36 7.75 12.88
N PHE A 407 -6.42 7.62 12.10
CA PHE A 407 -6.61 6.52 11.17
C PHE A 407 -7.44 6.92 9.94
N VAL A 408 -7.22 6.19 8.85
CA VAL A 408 -8.09 6.20 7.66
C VAL A 408 -8.88 4.90 7.56
N ASP A 409 -10.18 5.04 7.33
CA ASP A 409 -11.09 3.91 7.11
C ASP A 409 -11.76 4.04 5.73
N ALA A 410 -11.52 3.06 4.85
CA ALA A 410 -12.02 3.07 3.48
C ALA A 410 -13.46 2.56 3.32
N GLY A 411 -14.01 1.87 4.32
CA GLY A 411 -15.42 1.47 4.35
C GLY A 411 -16.33 2.54 4.96
N LYS A 412 -15.76 3.38 5.84
CA LYS A 412 -16.41 4.57 6.41
C LYS A 412 -16.13 5.87 5.64
N GLN A 413 -15.12 5.87 4.77
CA GLN A 413 -14.69 7.03 3.98
C GLN A 413 -14.29 8.25 4.84
N ILE A 414 -13.58 8.00 5.95
CA ILE A 414 -13.14 9.02 6.92
C ILE A 414 -11.63 9.00 7.16
N LEU A 415 -11.06 10.18 7.41
CA LEU A 415 -9.85 10.36 8.22
C LEU A 415 -10.31 10.86 9.59
N ALA A 416 -10.02 10.11 10.64
CA ALA A 416 -10.47 10.40 12.00
C ALA A 416 -9.34 10.29 13.02
N CYS A 417 -9.48 10.97 14.15
CA CYS A 417 -8.58 10.90 15.30
C CYS A 417 -9.36 10.59 16.57
N THR A 418 -8.72 9.88 17.49
CA THR A 418 -9.17 9.60 18.87
C THR A 418 -8.04 9.98 19.82
N ASN A 419 -8.31 10.12 21.12
CA ASN A 419 -7.23 10.13 22.10
C ASN A 419 -6.53 8.74 22.16
N LEU A 420 -5.37 8.67 22.80
CA LEU A 420 -4.59 7.41 22.94
C LEU A 420 -5.27 6.31 23.80
N GLU A 421 -6.47 6.57 24.34
CA GLU A 421 -7.34 5.62 25.02
C GLU A 421 -8.60 5.24 24.19
N GLY A 422 -8.64 5.60 22.89
CA GLY A 422 -9.70 5.21 21.93
C GLY A 422 -10.95 6.08 21.97
N GLN A 423 -10.96 7.13 22.79
CA GLN A 423 -12.12 7.98 23.09
C GLN A 423 -12.09 9.30 22.32
N ASN A 424 -13.18 10.09 22.44
CA ASN A 424 -13.30 11.45 21.90
C ASN A 424 -13.01 11.53 20.39
N ARG A 425 -13.61 10.62 19.60
CA ARG A 425 -13.41 10.58 18.14
C ARG A 425 -13.82 11.92 17.50
N ARG A 426 -12.91 12.52 16.74
CA ARG A 426 -13.19 13.61 15.79
C ARG A 426 -12.95 13.11 14.36
N VAL A 427 -13.84 13.43 13.45
CA VAL A 427 -13.58 13.31 12.00
C VAL A 427 -12.78 14.53 11.58
N VAL A 428 -11.64 14.33 10.92
CA VAL A 428 -10.80 15.40 10.36
C VAL A 428 -11.24 15.71 8.94
N TYR A 429 -11.53 14.68 8.14
CA TYR A 429 -11.97 14.83 6.76
C TYR A 429 -12.89 13.68 6.33
N ALA A 430 -13.88 14.02 5.51
CA ALA A 430 -14.80 13.12 4.83
C ALA A 430 -15.45 13.83 3.63
N PRO A 431 -15.83 13.13 2.55
CA PRO A 431 -15.52 11.74 2.26
C PRO A 431 -14.09 11.54 1.72
N LEU A 432 -13.53 10.34 1.92
CA LEU A 432 -12.35 9.82 1.23
C LEU A 432 -12.79 8.71 0.25
N GLU A 433 -12.02 8.43 -0.80
CA GLU A 433 -12.50 7.56 -1.89
C GLU A 433 -12.22 6.07 -1.61
N TYR A 434 -10.96 5.68 -1.51
CA TYR A 434 -10.48 4.40 -0.95
C TYR A 434 -9.07 4.59 -0.37
N PRO A 435 -8.92 5.21 0.81
CA PRO A 435 -7.61 5.47 1.40
C PRO A 435 -6.90 4.19 1.85
N PHE A 436 -5.57 4.19 1.80
CA PHE A 436 -4.74 3.07 2.29
C PHE A 436 -3.76 3.49 3.40
N GLY A 437 -2.60 4.02 3.05
CA GLY A 437 -1.58 4.44 4.01
C GLY A 437 -1.86 5.83 4.57
N LEU A 438 -1.41 6.10 5.79
CA LEU A 438 -1.56 7.39 6.48
C LEU A 438 -0.28 7.74 7.23
N THR A 439 0.21 8.96 7.04
CA THR A 439 1.32 9.53 7.83
C THR A 439 1.05 11.00 8.13
N HIS A 440 1.96 11.66 8.84
CA HIS A 440 1.90 13.10 9.08
C HIS A 440 3.28 13.76 8.96
N ASP A 441 3.26 15.05 8.64
CA ASP A 441 4.39 15.94 8.93
C ASP A 441 4.11 16.80 10.16
N ASN A 442 5.13 16.88 11.02
CA ASN A 442 5.24 17.66 12.26
C ASN A 442 4.10 17.59 13.31
N GLU A 443 3.04 16.81 13.05
CA GLU A 443 1.72 16.82 13.71
C GLU A 443 0.86 18.04 13.30
N GLU A 444 1.08 18.55 12.09
CA GLU A 444 0.37 19.70 11.51
C GLU A 444 -0.34 19.37 10.19
N THR A 445 0.22 18.50 9.37
CA THR A 445 -0.35 18.07 8.08
C THR A 445 -0.39 16.55 7.98
N PHE A 446 -1.53 15.97 7.64
CA PHE A 446 -1.64 14.56 7.27
C PHE A 446 -1.33 14.35 5.79
N TYR A 447 -0.81 13.18 5.46
CA TYR A 447 -0.67 12.69 4.08
C TYR A 447 -1.25 11.27 3.98
N TRP A 448 -2.04 10.99 2.94
CA TRP A 448 -2.57 9.64 2.70
C TRP A 448 -2.55 9.28 1.22
N THR A 449 -2.48 7.97 0.95
CA THR A 449 -2.59 7.39 -0.39
C THR A 449 -4.01 6.90 -0.65
N ASP A 450 -4.50 7.01 -1.88
CA ASP A 450 -5.83 6.51 -2.26
C ASP A 450 -5.76 5.53 -3.45
N TRP A 451 -6.52 4.45 -3.36
CA TRP A 451 -6.57 3.39 -4.37
C TRP A 451 -7.55 3.65 -5.51
N LYS A 452 -8.54 4.54 -5.33
CA LYS A 452 -9.66 4.70 -6.27
C LYS A 452 -9.46 5.87 -7.23
N ASP A 453 -8.86 6.98 -6.79
CA ASP A 453 -8.45 8.07 -7.69
C ASP A 453 -6.95 8.03 -8.08
N HIS A 454 -6.18 7.14 -7.43
CA HIS A 454 -4.75 6.92 -7.62
C HIS A 454 -3.84 8.12 -7.24
N GLN A 455 -4.29 9.01 -6.36
CA GLN A 455 -3.54 10.16 -5.88
C GLN A 455 -2.94 9.96 -4.48
N ILE A 456 -2.03 10.87 -4.14
CA ILE A 456 -1.67 11.20 -2.75
C ILE A 456 -2.42 12.48 -2.39
N HIS A 457 -2.92 12.59 -1.17
CA HIS A 457 -3.50 13.85 -0.68
C HIS A 457 -2.74 14.36 0.54
N SER A 458 -2.86 15.66 0.79
CA SER A 458 -2.56 16.24 2.11
C SER A 458 -3.74 17.05 2.63
N ILE A 459 -3.82 17.22 3.95
CA ILE A 459 -4.77 18.11 4.61
C ILE A 459 -4.19 18.55 5.96
N ASP A 460 -4.50 19.77 6.42
CA ASP A 460 -4.09 20.15 7.77
C ASP A 460 -4.85 19.34 8.84
N VAL A 461 -4.23 19.23 10.01
CA VAL A 461 -4.73 18.46 11.17
C VAL A 461 -6.07 18.96 11.71
N TYR A 462 -6.57 20.11 11.24
CA TYR A 462 -7.87 20.69 11.58
C TYR A 462 -8.92 20.50 10.46
N GLY A 463 -8.58 19.84 9.34
CA GLY A 463 -9.49 19.48 8.25
C GLY A 463 -9.58 20.49 7.11
N ASN A 464 -8.66 21.46 7.01
CA ASN A 464 -8.68 22.50 5.98
C ASN A 464 -7.52 22.34 4.97
N ASN A 465 -7.51 23.19 3.95
CA ASN A 465 -6.40 23.29 2.98
C ASN A 465 -6.04 21.98 2.25
N LYS A 466 -7.02 21.09 2.00
CA LYS A 466 -6.78 19.82 1.29
C LYS A 466 -6.14 20.06 -0.08
N ARG A 467 -5.10 19.29 -0.39
CA ARG A 467 -4.45 19.22 -1.71
C ARG A 467 -4.42 17.78 -2.22
N SER A 468 -4.23 17.63 -3.52
CA SER A 468 -4.07 16.33 -4.19
C SER A 468 -2.86 16.38 -5.10
N PHE A 469 -2.10 15.28 -5.17
CA PHE A 469 -0.85 15.17 -5.90
C PHE A 469 -0.81 13.87 -6.69
N ILE A 470 -0.29 13.94 -7.91
CA ILE A 470 0.08 12.75 -8.68
C ILE A 470 1.37 12.18 -8.05
N PRO A 471 1.43 10.88 -7.68
CA PRO A 471 2.54 10.32 -6.90
C PRO A 471 3.89 10.49 -7.61
N SER A 472 4.01 9.90 -8.80
CA SER A 472 5.06 10.10 -9.80
C SER A 472 4.60 9.46 -11.12
N ALA A 473 5.29 9.78 -12.23
CA ALA A 473 5.19 9.00 -13.46
C ALA A 473 5.86 7.60 -13.32
N ALA A 474 6.75 7.42 -12.33
CA ALA A 474 7.44 6.17 -12.09
C ALA A 474 6.66 5.18 -11.20
N GLY A 475 6.98 3.89 -11.32
CA GLY A 475 6.25 2.79 -10.69
C GLY A 475 4.88 2.51 -11.34
N LYS A 476 4.38 1.29 -11.19
CA LYS A 476 3.03 0.89 -11.65
C LYS A 476 2.33 0.07 -10.57
N GLY A 477 1.01 0.24 -10.47
CA GLY A 477 0.17 -0.39 -9.46
C GLY A 477 -0.42 0.63 -8.47
N LYS A 478 -1.14 0.08 -7.49
CA LYS A 478 -1.77 0.82 -6.38
C LYS A 478 -0.73 1.52 -5.50
N LEU A 479 -1.16 2.60 -4.84
CA LEU A 479 -0.39 3.28 -3.80
C LEU A 479 -0.71 2.63 -2.45
N TYR A 480 0.27 2.00 -1.81
CA TYR A 480 0.09 1.36 -0.51
C TYR A 480 0.57 2.30 0.60
N GLY A 481 1.43 1.87 1.52
CA GLY A 481 1.97 2.66 2.63
C GLY A 481 2.66 3.95 2.18
N ILE A 482 2.63 4.94 3.08
CA ILE A 482 3.25 6.25 2.91
C ILE A 482 3.85 6.68 4.26
N HIS A 483 5.07 7.19 4.26
CA HIS A 483 5.80 7.54 5.47
C HIS A 483 6.63 8.83 5.27
N ASN A 484 6.65 9.69 6.27
CA ASN A 484 7.39 10.95 6.24
C ASN A 484 8.87 10.75 6.66
N LEU A 485 9.81 11.14 5.79
CA LEU A 485 11.24 10.99 5.98
C LEU A 485 11.82 12.04 6.95
N ASN A 486 11.49 11.90 8.24
CA ASN A 486 12.10 12.75 9.27
C ASN A 486 13.53 12.30 9.59
N VAL A 487 14.52 12.95 8.95
CA VAL A 487 15.96 12.71 9.13
C VAL A 487 16.49 12.99 10.54
N HIS A 488 15.65 13.47 11.47
CA HIS A 488 16.02 13.77 12.85
C HIS A 488 15.17 12.97 13.84
N CYS A 489 15.79 12.00 14.52
CA CYS A 489 15.13 11.20 15.56
C CYS A 489 14.59 12.07 16.71
N GLN A 490 13.27 12.12 16.86
CA GLN A 490 12.61 12.81 17.98
C GLN A 490 12.20 11.79 19.04
N GLY A 491 12.94 11.70 20.15
CA GLY A 491 12.62 10.77 21.24
C GLY A 491 13.63 10.79 22.39
N LYS A 492 13.29 10.12 23.49
CA LYS A 492 14.20 9.89 24.61
C LYS A 492 14.87 8.52 24.45
N ALA A 493 16.15 8.41 24.81
CA ALA A 493 16.82 7.13 24.98
C ALA A 493 16.08 6.27 26.02
N ASN A 494 16.19 4.94 25.88
CA ASN A 494 15.47 3.99 26.71
C ASN A 494 16.43 3.02 27.42
N GLU A 495 15.89 2.16 28.26
CA GLU A 495 16.65 1.18 29.03
C GLU A 495 17.35 0.15 28.12
N CYS A 496 16.75 -0.21 26.97
CA CYS A 496 17.35 -1.09 25.97
C CYS A 496 18.61 -0.53 25.30
N THR A 497 18.74 0.80 25.20
CA THR A 497 19.96 1.46 24.71
C THR A 497 21.21 1.05 25.51
N ASN A 498 21.06 0.62 26.77
CA ASN A 498 22.14 0.12 27.63
C ASN A 498 22.18 -1.42 27.79
N LEU A 499 21.28 -2.17 27.14
CA LEU A 499 21.13 -3.63 27.31
C LEU A 499 21.58 -4.45 26.10
N GLN A 500 21.72 -3.84 24.92
CA GLN A 500 22.15 -4.50 23.67
C GLN A 500 23.52 -5.20 23.74
N ASN A 501 24.34 -4.89 24.76
CA ASN A 501 25.65 -5.50 24.99
C ASN A 501 25.67 -6.47 26.20
N LYS A 502 24.53 -7.02 26.63
CA LYS A 502 24.46 -8.06 27.68
C LYS A 502 24.15 -9.43 27.10
N GLU A 503 24.99 -10.40 27.41
CA GLU A 503 25.05 -11.75 26.82
C GLU A 503 23.76 -12.59 26.94
N ASN A 504 22.80 -12.19 27.78
CA ASN A 504 21.55 -12.92 28.06
C ASN A 504 20.27 -12.23 27.52
N CYS A 505 20.37 -11.19 26.70
CA CYS A 505 19.20 -10.47 26.16
C CYS A 505 19.18 -10.55 24.63
N HIS A 506 18.33 -11.42 24.07
CA HIS A 506 18.21 -11.59 22.62
C HIS A 506 17.40 -10.46 21.97
N ILE A 507 16.18 -10.25 22.43
CA ILE A 507 15.31 -9.15 22.01
C ILE A 507 15.04 -8.29 23.25
N CYS A 508 15.45 -7.03 23.23
CA CYS A 508 15.15 -6.09 24.32
C CYS A 508 13.94 -5.24 23.94
N ILE A 509 12.95 -5.16 24.82
CA ILE A 509 11.71 -4.43 24.58
C ILE A 509 11.49 -3.40 25.71
N PRO A 510 11.36 -2.10 25.41
CA PRO A 510 11.13 -1.07 26.42
C PRO A 510 9.66 -1.06 26.87
N THR A 511 9.44 -0.89 28.17
CA THR A 511 8.12 -0.87 28.82
C THR A 511 7.94 0.45 29.59
N GLN A 512 6.73 0.72 30.11
CA GLN A 512 6.49 1.94 30.90
C GLN A 512 7.30 2.00 32.21
N HIS A 513 7.94 0.90 32.63
CA HIS A 513 8.65 0.77 33.91
C HIS A 513 10.08 0.23 33.75
N GLY A 514 10.64 0.30 32.54
CA GLY A 514 12.01 -0.10 32.25
C GLY A 514 12.12 -0.86 30.92
N ALA A 515 12.73 -2.06 30.96
CA ALA A 515 12.77 -2.96 29.81
C ALA A 515 12.64 -4.42 30.24
N THR A 516 12.19 -5.25 29.29
CA THR A 516 12.13 -6.71 29.38
C THR A 516 12.97 -7.35 28.28
N CYS A 517 13.49 -8.55 28.55
CA CYS A 517 14.24 -9.35 27.58
C CYS A 517 13.40 -10.57 27.18
N ALA A 518 13.19 -10.75 25.88
CA ALA A 518 12.43 -11.87 25.32
C ALA A 518 13.35 -12.86 24.57
N CYS A 519 13.01 -14.14 24.64
CA CYS A 519 13.65 -15.18 23.83
C CYS A 519 12.97 -15.28 22.44
N PRO A 520 13.75 -15.46 21.37
CA PRO A 520 13.22 -15.62 20.02
C PRO A 520 12.57 -17.00 19.83
N ASP A 521 11.60 -17.08 18.93
CA ASP A 521 10.87 -18.32 18.64
C ASP A 521 11.50 -19.14 17.51
N ASN A 522 12.56 -18.62 16.88
CA ASN A 522 13.33 -19.27 15.81
C ASN A 522 14.58 -20.00 16.36
N PRO A 523 14.52 -21.32 16.66
CA PRO A 523 15.63 -22.04 17.31
C PRO A 523 16.87 -22.18 16.42
N GLN A 524 16.75 -22.12 15.08
CA GLN A 524 17.91 -22.23 14.19
C GLN A 524 18.88 -21.04 14.26
N LEU A 525 18.48 -19.94 14.91
CA LEU A 525 19.32 -18.77 15.17
C LEU A 525 19.88 -18.74 16.61
N ILE A 526 19.52 -19.75 17.42
CA ILE A 526 20.01 -19.96 18.78
C ILE A 526 21.08 -21.07 18.72
N GLY A 527 22.36 -20.69 18.77
CA GLY A 527 23.50 -21.64 18.79
C GLY A 527 23.70 -22.34 20.14
N VAL A 528 22.62 -22.73 20.82
CA VAL A 528 22.60 -23.24 22.22
C VAL A 528 21.64 -24.43 22.32
N ASN A 529 21.99 -25.43 23.12
CA ASN A 529 21.08 -26.55 23.44
C ASN A 529 19.79 -26.06 24.10
N LEU A 530 18.67 -26.71 23.77
CA LEU A 530 17.31 -26.36 24.22
C LEU A 530 17.00 -26.77 25.69
N ASP A 531 18.03 -26.96 26.52
CA ASP A 531 17.91 -27.50 27.88
C ASP A 531 17.62 -26.42 28.96
N GLU A 532 17.75 -25.12 28.64
CA GLU A 532 17.34 -24.03 29.53
C GLU A 532 16.03 -23.37 29.07
N GLY A 533 14.96 -23.62 29.85
CA GLY A 533 13.65 -22.99 29.63
C GLY A 533 13.62 -21.47 29.89
N PRO A 534 12.51 -20.80 29.52
CA PRO A 534 12.41 -19.33 29.50
C PRO A 534 12.58 -18.70 30.89
N LYS A 535 13.66 -17.92 31.06
CA LYS A 535 13.94 -17.11 32.25
C LYS A 535 13.57 -15.65 31.98
N SER A 536 12.38 -15.23 32.40
CA SER A 536 11.94 -13.83 32.32
C SER A 536 12.70 -12.96 33.34
N VAL A 537 13.68 -12.19 32.86
CA VAL A 537 14.45 -11.26 33.70
C VAL A 537 13.83 -9.86 33.61
N GLN A 538 12.94 -9.53 34.54
CA GLN A 538 12.51 -8.14 34.75
C GLN A 538 13.64 -7.34 35.42
N ILE A 539 14.01 -6.20 34.83
CA ILE A 539 15.03 -5.29 35.38
C ILE A 539 14.34 -4.04 35.90
N THR A 540 14.05 -4.02 37.21
CA THR A 540 13.53 -2.82 37.89
C THR A 540 14.67 -1.99 38.47
N THR A 541 14.64 -0.68 38.22
CA THR A 541 15.66 0.27 38.69
C THR A 541 15.29 0.86 40.04
N ALA A 542 16.03 0.50 41.08
CA ALA A 542 15.89 1.13 42.39
C ALA A 542 16.46 2.56 42.37
N HIS A 543 15.61 3.58 42.51
CA HIS A 543 16.06 4.95 42.72
C HIS A 543 16.81 5.08 44.05
N ASN A 544 18.13 5.31 43.97
CA ASN A 544 18.93 5.82 45.07
C ASN A 544 19.83 6.95 44.55
N SER A 545 19.64 8.15 45.10
CA SER A 545 20.44 9.32 44.82
C SER A 545 21.76 9.28 45.58
N MET A 546 22.91 9.46 44.92
CA MET A 546 24.08 10.09 45.54
C MET A 546 25.06 10.68 44.53
N SER A 547 25.87 11.63 45.00
CA SER A 547 26.76 12.51 44.24
C SER A 547 28.08 11.84 43.81
N PRO A 548 28.82 12.39 42.81
CA PRO A 548 29.91 11.69 42.12
C PRO A 548 31.28 11.79 42.82
N SER A 549 32.13 10.78 42.60
CA SER A 549 33.57 10.86 42.87
C SER A 549 34.42 10.02 41.91
N SER A 550 35.12 10.71 41.01
CA SER A 550 36.45 10.41 40.44
C SER A 550 36.97 8.96 40.30
N GLU A 551 37.25 8.60 39.04
CA GLU A 551 38.37 7.81 38.50
C GLU A 551 39.21 6.87 39.42
N SER A 552 39.45 5.66 38.92
CA SER A 552 40.50 4.75 39.40
C SER A 552 41.67 4.67 38.42
N ARG A 553 42.90 4.94 38.90
CA ARG A 553 44.15 4.51 38.25
C ARG A 553 44.92 3.58 39.18
N ARG A 554 45.40 2.46 38.61
CA ARG A 554 46.29 1.49 39.28
C ARG A 554 47.59 2.15 39.76
N SER A 555 48.10 1.75 40.93
CA SER A 555 49.24 0.80 40.96
C SER A 555 49.62 0.32 42.38
N SER A 556 49.89 -1.00 42.48
CA SER A 556 50.89 -1.69 43.34
C SER A 556 51.11 -1.32 44.82
N ARG A 557 51.14 -2.36 45.69
CA ARG A 557 52.08 -2.65 46.82
C ARG A 557 52.45 -1.47 47.77
N THR A 558 52.51 -1.63 49.10
CA THR A 558 53.07 -2.75 49.88
C THR A 558 52.76 -2.60 51.39
N VAL A 559 53.01 -3.66 52.18
CA VAL A 559 53.22 -3.66 53.66
C VAL A 559 52.01 -3.29 54.55
N ALA A 560 51.66 -4.21 55.45
CA ALA A 560 50.87 -3.94 56.67
C ALA A 560 51.81 -3.76 57.88
N PRO A 561 51.36 -3.17 59.00
CA PRO A 561 50.93 -4.05 60.09
C PRO A 561 49.77 -3.56 60.99
N ARG A 562 49.12 -4.54 61.62
CA ARG A 562 48.59 -4.60 63.00
C ARG A 562 48.26 -3.28 63.74
N ILE A 563 47.09 -3.23 64.38
CA ILE A 563 46.95 -3.41 65.85
C ILE A 563 45.46 -3.58 66.27
N HIS A 564 45.24 -4.44 67.26
CA HIS A 564 43.98 -4.75 67.97
C HIS A 564 44.00 -4.03 69.36
N PRO A 565 42.96 -4.10 70.24
CA PRO A 565 41.51 -4.30 70.05
C PRO A 565 40.60 -3.42 70.99
N THR A 566 39.26 -3.57 70.88
CA THR A 566 38.27 -3.49 72.01
C THR A 566 38.09 -2.12 72.75
N PRO A 567 37.20 -2.00 73.77
CA PRO A 567 35.73 -2.18 73.72
C PRO A 567 34.95 -1.05 74.45
N SER A 568 33.69 -1.30 74.83
CA SER A 568 32.95 -0.70 75.98
C SER A 568 32.36 0.72 75.82
N THR A 569 31.25 1.15 76.46
CA THR A 569 30.13 0.45 77.16
C THR A 569 28.92 1.39 77.37
N ILE A 570 27.71 0.83 77.42
CA ILE A 570 26.57 1.15 78.34
C ILE A 570 26.22 2.63 78.63
N SER A 571 24.99 3.09 78.31
CA SER A 571 23.93 3.25 79.33
C SER A 571 22.52 3.62 78.80
N ARG A 572 21.54 3.21 79.62
CA ARG A 572 20.12 3.62 79.86
C ARG A 572 19.74 5.06 79.42
N ASN A 573 18.49 5.43 79.17
CA ASN A 573 17.15 4.93 79.61
C ASN A 573 16.04 5.49 78.64
N VAL A 574 14.72 5.25 78.68
CA VAL A 574 13.77 4.51 79.57
C VAL A 574 12.52 4.07 78.71
N ILE A 575 11.32 3.91 79.29
CA ILE A 575 10.02 3.62 78.62
C ILE A 575 8.93 4.57 79.19
N PRO A 576 7.78 4.78 78.50
CA PRO A 576 6.59 3.99 78.87
C PRO A 576 5.69 3.56 77.68
N THR A 577 4.99 2.44 77.88
CA THR A 577 3.98 1.87 76.96
C THR A 577 2.55 2.15 77.42
N LEU A 578 1.60 2.18 76.49
CA LEU A 578 0.22 1.72 76.75
C LEU A 578 -0.29 0.83 75.60
N LYS A 579 -1.43 0.16 75.79
CA LYS A 579 -1.80 -1.09 75.09
C LYS A 579 -3.31 -1.23 74.90
N LEU A 580 -3.70 -2.26 74.13
CA LEU A 580 -5.04 -2.84 73.94
C LEU A 580 -5.99 -2.12 72.93
N ALA A 581 -7.02 -2.77 72.36
CA ALA A 581 -7.10 -4.06 71.64
C ALA A 581 -8.57 -4.44 71.29
N VAL A 582 -8.76 -5.13 70.16
CA VAL A 582 -9.87 -6.07 69.84
C VAL A 582 -11.32 -5.56 69.90
N LEU A 583 -12.01 -5.63 68.75
CA LEU A 583 -13.24 -6.44 68.61
C LEU A 583 -13.61 -6.66 67.12
N SER A 584 -14.38 -7.71 66.85
CA SER A 584 -14.98 -8.07 65.56
C SER A 584 -16.51 -8.10 65.68
N GLU A 585 -17.25 -8.09 64.57
CA GLU A 585 -18.03 -9.26 64.07
C GLU A 585 -18.94 -8.86 62.87
N LEU A 586 -19.60 -9.86 62.26
CA LEU A 586 -20.50 -9.74 61.10
C LEU A 586 -21.82 -9.03 61.41
N ASN A 587 -22.49 -8.51 60.36
CA ASN A 587 -23.85 -8.98 60.07
C ASN A 587 -24.19 -8.97 58.56
N LYS A 588 -25.28 -9.62 58.14
CA LYS A 588 -25.65 -9.92 56.75
C LYS A 588 -27.17 -9.87 56.53
N GLN A 589 -27.59 -9.43 55.34
CA GLN A 589 -28.96 -9.53 54.74
C GLN A 589 -30.13 -8.72 55.33
N ILE A 590 -30.88 -8.09 54.39
CA ILE A 590 -32.35 -8.02 54.14
C ILE A 590 -32.43 -7.24 52.79
N THR A 591 -32.96 -7.66 51.62
CA THR A 591 -34.10 -8.46 51.11
C THR A 591 -35.42 -7.69 50.91
N ASN A 592 -36.14 -8.04 49.82
CA ASN A 592 -37.49 -7.59 49.38
C ASN A 592 -37.53 -6.18 48.72
N ASN A 593 -38.25 -5.89 47.62
CA ASN A 593 -39.15 -6.61 46.68
C ASN A 593 -38.85 -6.12 45.23
N ALA A 594 -39.13 -6.82 44.11
CA ALA A 594 -40.38 -7.41 43.58
C ALA A 594 -41.49 -6.35 43.29
N PRO A 595 -42.35 -6.50 42.26
CA PRO A 595 -42.68 -7.73 41.50
C PRO A 595 -41.84 -7.98 40.25
#